data_AF-A0A2I1H8M2-F1
#
_entry.id   AF-A0A2I1H8M2-F1
#
_cell.length_a   1.000
_cell.length_b   1.000
_cell.length_c   1.000
_cell.angle_alpha   90.00
_cell.angle_beta   90.00
_cell.angle_gamma   90.00
#
_symmetry.space_group_name_H-M   'P 1'
#
loop_
_entity.id
_entity.type
_entity.pdbx_description
1 polymer ?
#
loop_
_entity_poly.entity_id
_entity_poly.type
_entity_poly.pdbx_seq_one_letter_code
_entity_poly.pdbx_strand_id
1 'polypeptide(L)'
;MGSFYNGSVYVLYKDTVFEPSSAIWHCTSFFNILSNHFIDEIPPIICIYTDGGPDHCTTYGSVQVALLCLFLKGDFDLLVAVRTAPQQSWANPAECIMSILNLGLQGVSLVRENMSDGMEKLFDKSTSNDVDAFFEQLILHYELMKQHKLHYASTTFYKILLKLHCQLRTYSFQIKKCGDSRCTICKPSRTPPSVFQSLHFLPDPLPSDIKTTNSEHYAEFDTLYGKETSDQYQPSKIETQSKCHKVQCIYSEKQLTVQQITDLQLTIETWDYTCGAPVFPENHSLHNLIFVCEKISCQTSMEFAYYSCRKSKPERYYWCGSKDDLLIRPQNLVDSYQIVYPLCNNCDDEGNDFYCRLAKKTNASKKRKC
;
A
#
# COMPACT_ATOMS: atom_id res chain seq x y z
N MET A 1 1.73 -40.46 2.64
CA MET A 1 2.10 -39.08 3.03
C MET A 1 0.90 -38.20 2.73
N GLY A 2 0.25 -37.64 3.77
CA GLY A 2 -0.86 -36.71 3.57
C GLY A 2 -0.32 -35.32 3.25
N SER A 3 -0.84 -34.67 2.20
CA SER A 3 -0.54 -33.27 1.91
C SER A 3 -1.10 -32.39 3.02
N PHE A 4 -0.30 -31.46 3.55
CA PHE A 4 -0.74 -30.44 4.52
C PHE A 4 -1.60 -29.34 3.87
N TYR A 5 -1.73 -29.35 2.55
CA TYR A 5 -2.55 -28.44 1.77
C TYR A 5 -3.70 -29.20 1.09
N ASN A 6 -4.92 -28.69 1.23
CA ASN A 6 -6.11 -29.22 0.58
C ASN A 6 -6.62 -28.20 -0.45
N GLY A 7 -6.54 -28.53 -1.74
CA GLY A 7 -6.96 -27.67 -2.84
C GLY A 7 -6.16 -27.88 -4.12
N SER A 8 -6.60 -27.22 -5.19
CA SER A 8 -5.89 -27.18 -6.48
C SER A 8 -4.84 -26.08 -6.47
N VAL A 9 -3.62 -26.41 -6.90
CA VAL A 9 -2.49 -25.46 -6.95
C VAL A 9 -2.24 -25.07 -8.41
N TYR A 10 -2.21 -23.77 -8.66
CA TYR A 10 -1.86 -23.20 -9.96
C TYR A 10 -0.59 -22.38 -9.81
N VAL A 11 0.39 -22.64 -10.68
CA VAL A 11 1.65 -21.90 -10.73
C VAL A 11 1.72 -21.19 -12.07
N LEU A 12 1.97 -19.89 -12.04
CA LEU A 12 2.17 -19.07 -13.22
C LEU A 12 3.61 -18.60 -13.27
N TYR A 13 4.22 -18.72 -14.43
CA TYR A 13 5.50 -18.12 -14.73
C TYR A 13 5.26 -16.85 -15.52
N LYS A 14 6.06 -15.83 -15.24
CA LYS A 14 6.05 -14.58 -15.98
C LYS A 14 7.45 -14.26 -16.44
N ASP A 15 7.56 -13.63 -17.59
CA ASP A 15 8.83 -13.05 -18.02
C ASP A 15 8.97 -11.66 -17.42
N THR A 16 9.78 -11.53 -16.36
CA THR A 16 9.97 -10.25 -15.68
C THR A 16 10.53 -9.15 -16.59
N VAL A 17 11.10 -9.52 -17.76
CA VAL A 17 11.61 -8.57 -18.74
C VAL A 17 10.48 -7.95 -19.57
N PHE A 18 9.38 -8.65 -19.84
CA PHE A 18 8.31 -8.11 -20.69
C PHE A 18 7.00 -7.89 -19.95
N GLU A 19 6.86 -8.51 -18.78
CA GLU A 19 5.63 -8.57 -18.01
C GLU A 19 5.88 -8.02 -16.60
N PRO A 20 5.78 -6.69 -16.41
CA PRO A 20 5.94 -6.10 -15.09
C PRO A 20 4.84 -6.59 -14.14
N SER A 21 5.23 -6.86 -12.89
CA SER A 21 4.28 -7.18 -11.83
C SER A 21 3.31 -6.02 -11.63
N SER A 22 2.01 -6.30 -11.64
CA SER A 22 1.00 -5.31 -11.31
C SER A 22 -0.28 -5.97 -10.80
N ALA A 23 -1.02 -5.26 -9.94
CA ALA A 23 -2.31 -5.72 -9.42
C ALA A 23 -3.30 -6.16 -10.53
N ILE A 24 -3.32 -5.45 -11.67
CA ILE A 24 -4.21 -5.77 -12.80
C ILE A 24 -3.77 -7.03 -13.54
N TRP A 25 -2.46 -7.25 -13.69
CA TRP A 25 -1.93 -8.49 -14.26
C TRP A 25 -2.32 -9.67 -13.37
N HIS A 26 -2.11 -9.56 -12.05
CA HIS A 26 -2.50 -10.62 -11.10
C HIS A 26 -3.99 -10.95 -11.15
N CYS A 27 -4.86 -9.93 -11.19
CA CYS A 27 -6.31 -10.13 -11.30
C CYS A 27 -6.71 -10.78 -12.64
N THR A 28 -6.06 -10.40 -13.74
CA THR A 28 -6.33 -10.96 -15.08
C THR A 28 -5.92 -12.42 -15.14
N SER A 29 -4.70 -12.72 -14.68
CA SER A 29 -4.16 -14.08 -14.62
C SER A 29 -5.01 -14.98 -13.72
N PHE A 30 -5.42 -14.46 -12.56
CA PHE A 30 -6.33 -15.16 -11.66
C PHE A 30 -7.69 -15.45 -12.31
N PHE A 31 -8.28 -14.48 -13.01
CA PHE A 31 -9.55 -14.69 -13.71
C PHE A 31 -9.46 -15.75 -14.82
N ASN A 32 -8.34 -15.77 -15.56
CA ASN A 32 -8.09 -16.79 -16.58
C ASN A 32 -7.98 -18.19 -15.96
N ILE A 33 -7.29 -18.32 -14.81
CA ILE A 33 -7.24 -19.58 -14.05
C ILE A 33 -8.64 -20.02 -13.64
N LEU A 34 -9.45 -19.11 -13.07
CA LEU A 34 -10.81 -19.44 -12.65
C LEU A 34 -11.68 -19.90 -13.83
N SER A 35 -11.59 -19.21 -14.96
CA SER A 35 -12.35 -19.53 -16.17
C SER A 35 -11.97 -20.89 -16.75
N ASN A 36 -10.70 -21.27 -16.64
CA ASN A 36 -10.22 -22.59 -17.09
C ASN A 36 -10.56 -23.70 -16.09
N HIS A 37 -10.55 -23.40 -14.79
CA HIS A 37 -10.88 -24.37 -13.75
C HIS A 37 -12.38 -24.67 -13.68
N PHE A 38 -13.22 -23.63 -13.78
CA PHE A 38 -14.67 -23.74 -13.75
C PHE A 38 -15.23 -23.68 -15.18
N ILE A 39 -15.40 -24.86 -15.78
CA ILE A 39 -15.82 -25.03 -17.19
C ILE A 39 -17.22 -24.45 -17.44
N ASP A 40 -18.15 -24.62 -16.50
CA ASP A 40 -19.54 -24.18 -16.66
C ASP A 40 -19.75 -22.76 -16.10
N GLU A 41 -19.56 -22.60 -14.79
CA GLU A 41 -19.87 -21.35 -14.11
C GLU A 41 -18.90 -21.10 -12.95
N ILE A 42 -18.22 -19.95 -12.98
CA ILE A 42 -17.35 -19.52 -11.88
C ILE A 42 -18.22 -19.19 -10.67
N PRO A 43 -17.90 -19.66 -9.45
CA PRO A 43 -18.67 -19.35 -8.24
C PRO A 43 -18.96 -17.84 -8.09
N PRO A 44 -20.18 -17.44 -7.72
CA PRO A 44 -20.57 -16.04 -7.63
C PRO A 44 -19.97 -15.32 -6.41
N ILE A 45 -19.43 -16.05 -5.43
CA ILE A 45 -18.80 -15.50 -4.24
C ILE A 45 -17.33 -15.92 -4.24
N ILE A 46 -16.42 -14.95 -4.14
CA ILE A 46 -14.98 -15.20 -4.11
C ILE A 46 -14.36 -14.50 -2.90
N CYS A 47 -13.51 -15.24 -2.18
CA CYS A 47 -12.60 -14.70 -1.18
C CYS A 47 -11.15 -14.91 -1.66
N ILE A 48 -10.38 -13.84 -1.74
CA ILE A 48 -8.98 -13.84 -2.15
C ILE A 48 -8.16 -13.51 -0.90
N TYR A 49 -7.23 -14.38 -0.53
CA TYR A 49 -6.30 -14.16 0.57
C TYR A 49 -4.90 -13.93 0.02
N THR A 50 -4.23 -12.87 0.47
CA THR A 50 -2.92 -12.44 -0.06
C THR A 50 -1.94 -12.12 1.07
N ASP A 51 -0.64 -12.09 0.74
CA ASP A 51 0.44 -11.69 1.65
C ASP A 51 0.47 -10.17 1.93
N GLY A 52 -0.29 -9.38 1.17
CA GLY A 52 -0.38 -7.93 1.32
C GLY A 52 0.81 -7.15 0.75
N GLY A 53 1.60 -7.74 -0.14
CA GLY A 53 2.65 -7.04 -0.89
C GLY A 53 2.13 -5.83 -1.69
N PRO A 54 3.00 -5.00 -2.30
CA PRO A 54 2.58 -3.76 -2.96
C PRO A 54 1.46 -3.92 -3.99
N ASP A 55 1.48 -5.03 -4.76
CA ASP A 55 0.46 -5.35 -5.77
C ASP A 55 -0.84 -5.93 -5.19
N HIS A 56 -0.86 -6.25 -3.90
CA HIS A 56 -2.00 -6.82 -3.16
C HIS A 56 -2.45 -5.93 -2.00
N CYS A 57 -1.81 -4.78 -1.81
CA CYS A 57 -2.15 -3.82 -0.78
C CYS A 57 -3.49 -3.16 -1.08
N THR A 58 -4.56 -3.63 -0.44
CA THR A 58 -5.96 -3.21 -0.63
C THR A 58 -6.22 -1.72 -0.38
N THR A 59 -5.31 -1.02 0.30
CA THR A 59 -5.39 0.45 0.50
C THR A 59 -4.90 1.26 -0.70
N TYR A 60 -4.22 0.63 -1.67
CA TYR A 60 -3.72 1.32 -2.86
C TYR A 60 -4.82 1.39 -3.93
N GLY A 61 -5.03 2.58 -4.49
CA GLY A 61 -6.05 2.81 -5.52
C GLY A 61 -5.85 1.93 -6.76
N SER A 62 -4.61 1.63 -7.15
CA SER A 62 -4.31 0.70 -8.25
C SER A 62 -4.84 -0.71 -7.99
N VAL A 63 -4.69 -1.21 -6.76
CA VAL A 63 -5.17 -2.53 -6.33
C VAL A 63 -6.70 -2.53 -6.24
N GLN A 64 -7.29 -1.47 -5.67
CA GLN A 64 -8.74 -1.31 -5.62
C GLN A 64 -9.35 -1.34 -7.03
N VAL A 65 -8.82 -0.57 -7.97
CA VAL A 65 -9.28 -0.57 -9.37
C VAL A 65 -9.13 -1.95 -10.02
N ALA A 66 -8.02 -2.66 -9.80
CA ALA A 66 -7.84 -4.01 -10.33
C ALA A 66 -8.89 -5.01 -9.80
N LEU A 67 -9.17 -4.96 -8.49
CA LEU A 67 -10.18 -5.80 -7.84
C LEU A 67 -11.60 -5.45 -8.30
N LEU A 68 -11.88 -4.17 -8.56
CA LEU A 68 -13.14 -3.73 -9.17
C LEU A 68 -13.30 -4.25 -10.60
N CYS A 69 -12.25 -4.20 -11.41
CA CYS A 69 -12.25 -4.78 -12.74
C CYS A 69 -12.51 -6.29 -12.68
N LEU A 70 -11.87 -7.00 -11.75
CA LEU A 70 -12.10 -8.43 -11.51
C LEU A 70 -13.55 -8.70 -11.11
N PHE A 71 -14.10 -7.92 -10.18
CA PHE A 71 -15.50 -8.02 -9.74
C PHE A 71 -16.50 -7.88 -10.90
N LEU A 72 -16.33 -6.83 -11.71
CA LEU A 72 -17.21 -6.55 -12.84
C LEU A 72 -17.05 -7.59 -13.95
N LYS A 73 -15.82 -8.04 -14.22
CA LYS A 73 -15.53 -9.01 -15.27
C LYS A 73 -16.05 -10.41 -14.91
N GLY A 74 -15.90 -10.82 -13.66
CA GLY A 74 -16.36 -12.11 -13.15
C GLY A 74 -17.82 -12.16 -12.74
N ASP A 75 -18.52 -11.02 -12.76
CA ASP A 75 -19.93 -10.91 -12.38
C ASP A 75 -20.24 -11.50 -10.99
N PHE A 76 -19.32 -11.25 -10.04
CA PHE A 76 -19.43 -11.77 -8.68
C PHE A 76 -20.53 -11.03 -7.90
N ASP A 77 -21.21 -11.76 -7.03
CA ASP A 77 -22.17 -11.21 -6.07
C ASP A 77 -21.46 -10.63 -4.83
N LEU A 78 -20.33 -11.23 -4.45
CA LEU A 78 -19.44 -10.76 -3.41
C LEU A 78 -17.98 -11.15 -3.75
N LEU A 79 -17.10 -10.16 -3.76
CA LEU A 79 -15.65 -10.34 -3.79
C LEU A 79 -15.07 -9.80 -2.48
N VAL A 80 -14.35 -10.63 -1.75
CA VAL A 80 -13.62 -10.24 -0.54
C VAL A 80 -12.13 -10.41 -0.83
N ALA A 81 -11.38 -9.32 -0.89
CA ALA A 81 -9.91 -9.38 -0.92
C ALA A 81 -9.39 -9.11 0.49
N VAL A 82 -8.73 -10.09 1.09
CA VAL A 82 -8.13 -10.01 2.42
C VAL A 82 -6.62 -10.09 2.29
N ARG A 83 -5.92 -9.31 3.09
CA ARG A 83 -4.48 -9.43 3.28
C ARG A 83 -4.16 -9.96 4.67
N THR A 84 -3.14 -10.79 4.72
CA THR A 84 -2.61 -11.34 5.97
C THR A 84 -2.09 -10.19 6.85
N ALA A 85 -2.31 -10.27 8.15
CA ALA A 85 -1.67 -9.34 9.08
C ALA A 85 -0.15 -9.58 9.10
N PRO A 86 0.68 -8.53 9.28
CA PRO A 86 2.12 -8.69 9.46
C PRO A 86 2.45 -9.78 10.47
N GLN A 87 3.49 -10.57 10.19
CA GLN A 87 4.00 -11.63 11.06
C GLN A 87 3.04 -12.82 11.28
N GLN A 88 1.97 -12.95 10.48
CA GLN A 88 1.02 -14.07 10.52
C GLN A 88 1.08 -14.94 9.26
N SER A 89 2.27 -15.07 8.66
CA SER A 89 2.54 -15.85 7.44
C SER A 89 2.06 -17.29 7.48
N TRP A 90 2.14 -17.94 8.65
CA TRP A 90 1.70 -19.32 8.86
C TRP A 90 0.19 -19.54 8.59
N ALA A 91 -0.61 -18.47 8.63
CA ALA A 91 -2.04 -18.51 8.35
C ALA A 91 -2.36 -18.27 6.85
N ASN A 92 -1.37 -17.89 6.04
CA ASN A 92 -1.53 -17.61 4.62
C ASN A 92 -1.43 -18.92 3.79
N PRO A 93 -2.52 -19.39 3.15
CA PRO A 93 -2.49 -20.63 2.39
C PRO A 93 -1.46 -20.63 1.24
N ALA A 94 -1.20 -19.48 0.63
CA ALA A 94 -0.23 -19.33 -0.45
C ALA A 94 1.21 -19.52 0.05
N GLU A 95 1.52 -19.10 1.28
CA GLU A 95 2.84 -19.31 1.88
C GLU A 95 3.02 -20.76 2.33
N CYS A 96 1.96 -21.38 2.87
CA CYS A 96 1.97 -22.78 3.27
C CYS A 96 2.33 -23.72 2.11
N ILE A 97 1.73 -23.52 0.92
CA ILE A 97 2.01 -24.35 -0.26
C ILE A 97 3.41 -24.10 -0.86
N MET A 98 4.01 -22.94 -0.57
CA MET A 98 5.29 -22.55 -1.18
C MET A 98 6.45 -23.45 -0.73
N SER A 99 6.41 -23.95 0.50
CA SER A 99 7.37 -24.94 1.00
C SER A 99 7.39 -26.23 0.16
N ILE A 100 6.20 -26.71 -0.23
CA ILE A 100 6.02 -27.91 -1.06
C ILE A 100 6.48 -27.64 -2.49
N LEU A 101 6.12 -26.48 -3.05
CA LEU A 101 6.57 -26.07 -4.38
C LEU A 101 8.09 -25.93 -4.44
N ASN A 102 8.73 -25.34 -3.43
CA ASN A 102 10.18 -25.20 -3.36
C ASN A 102 10.90 -26.55 -3.37
N LEU A 103 10.37 -27.56 -2.68
CA LEU A 103 10.90 -28.93 -2.74
C LEU A 103 10.73 -29.54 -4.13
N GLY A 104 9.55 -29.39 -4.75
CA GLY A 104 9.27 -29.91 -6.09
C GLY A 104 10.05 -29.22 -7.20
N LEU A 105 10.39 -27.94 -7.01
CA LEU A 105 11.15 -27.12 -7.96
C LEU A 105 12.65 -27.11 -7.66
N GLN A 106 13.11 -27.87 -6.66
CA GLN A 106 14.53 -27.91 -6.34
C GLN A 106 15.33 -28.48 -7.52
N GLY A 107 16.30 -27.70 -8.01
CA GLY A 107 17.10 -28.07 -9.17
C GLY A 107 16.40 -27.85 -10.52
N VAL A 108 15.20 -27.26 -10.54
CA VAL A 108 14.53 -26.83 -11.77
C VAL A 108 15.04 -25.44 -12.16
N SER A 109 15.48 -25.29 -13.41
CA SER A 109 15.82 -24.00 -14.00
C SER A 109 14.77 -23.63 -15.05
N LEU A 110 14.34 -22.36 -15.05
CA LEU A 110 13.40 -21.85 -16.04
C LEU A 110 14.19 -21.30 -17.23
N VAL A 111 13.72 -21.59 -18.44
CA VAL A 111 14.23 -21.01 -19.68
C VAL A 111 13.12 -20.16 -20.27
N ARG A 112 13.47 -18.93 -20.64
CA ARG A 112 12.55 -18.02 -21.34
C ARG A 112 12.19 -18.62 -22.70
N GLU A 113 10.94 -18.45 -23.12
CA GLU A 113 10.54 -18.76 -24.49
C GLU A 113 11.20 -17.78 -25.46
N ASN A 114 11.82 -18.29 -26.52
CA ASN A 114 12.44 -17.45 -27.54
C ASN A 114 11.36 -16.58 -28.22
N MET A 115 11.64 -15.28 -28.31
CA MET A 115 10.94 -14.34 -29.18
C MET A 115 11.24 -14.69 -30.64
N SER A 116 10.63 -13.94 -31.56
CA SER A 116 10.98 -14.07 -32.98
C SER A 116 12.48 -13.83 -33.21
N ASP A 117 13.09 -14.55 -34.15
CA ASP A 117 14.53 -14.50 -34.45
C ASP A 117 15.08 -13.07 -34.63
N GLY A 118 14.25 -12.15 -35.13
CA GLY A 118 14.61 -10.74 -35.27
C GLY A 118 14.75 -10.01 -33.95
N MET A 119 13.86 -10.29 -32.99
CA MET A 119 13.88 -9.71 -31.64
C MET A 119 14.99 -10.33 -30.79
N GLU A 120 15.25 -11.63 -30.92
CA GLU A 120 16.37 -12.29 -30.25
C GLU A 120 17.73 -11.69 -30.67
N LYS A 121 17.94 -11.48 -31.97
CA LYS A 121 19.16 -10.83 -32.49
C LYS A 121 19.32 -9.39 -32.04
N LEU A 122 18.23 -8.69 -31.71
CA LEU A 122 18.28 -7.35 -31.14
C LEU A 122 18.61 -7.42 -29.65
N PHE A 123 17.97 -8.33 -28.93
CA PHE A 123 18.19 -8.57 -27.50
C PHE A 123 19.64 -9.00 -27.20
N ASP A 124 20.21 -9.93 -27.99
CA ASP A 124 21.60 -10.38 -27.86
C ASP A 124 22.63 -9.26 -28.09
N LYS A 125 22.23 -8.17 -28.76
CA LYS A 125 23.09 -7.00 -29.03
C LYS A 125 22.90 -5.89 -28.00
N SER A 126 21.89 -5.97 -27.15
CA SER A 126 21.61 -4.99 -26.10
C SER A 126 22.50 -5.25 -24.88
N THR A 127 23.11 -4.20 -24.33
CA THR A 127 23.81 -4.28 -23.04
C THR A 127 22.83 -4.15 -21.87
N SER A 128 23.21 -4.56 -20.65
CA SER A 128 22.32 -4.42 -19.47
C SER A 128 21.84 -2.98 -19.27
N ASN A 129 22.68 -2.00 -19.58
CA ASN A 129 22.35 -0.58 -19.50
C ASN A 129 21.31 -0.15 -20.55
N ASP A 130 21.28 -0.78 -21.73
CA ASP A 130 20.29 -0.48 -22.77
C ASP A 130 18.91 -1.03 -22.39
N VAL A 131 18.91 -2.21 -21.75
CA VAL A 131 17.72 -2.87 -21.21
C VAL A 131 17.15 -2.07 -20.03
N ASP A 132 18.00 -1.67 -19.07
CA ASP A 132 17.59 -0.83 -17.93
C ASP A 132 17.05 0.54 -18.37
N ALA A 133 17.69 1.19 -19.36
CA ALA A 133 17.22 2.45 -19.93
C ALA A 133 15.88 2.28 -20.68
N PHE A 134 15.68 1.15 -21.36
CA PHE A 134 14.41 0.81 -21.98
C PHE A 134 13.31 0.58 -20.93
N PHE A 135 13.61 -0.12 -19.83
CA PHE A 135 12.69 -0.28 -18.71
C PHE A 135 12.32 1.05 -18.05
N GLU A 136 13.28 1.93 -17.80
CA GLU A 136 12.98 3.26 -17.27
C GLU A 136 12.09 4.05 -18.22
N GLN A 137 12.31 3.97 -19.54
CA GLN A 137 11.44 4.60 -20.53
C GLN A 137 10.05 3.95 -20.63
N LEU A 138 9.94 2.63 -20.48
CA LEU A 138 8.68 1.90 -20.55
C LEU A 138 7.85 2.08 -19.27
N ILE A 139 8.49 2.17 -18.11
CA ILE A 139 7.88 2.58 -16.83
C ILE A 139 7.40 4.03 -16.92
N LEU A 140 8.22 4.94 -17.47
CA LEU A 140 7.83 6.33 -17.70
C LEU A 140 6.67 6.43 -18.70
N HIS A 141 6.65 5.63 -19.76
CA HIS A 141 5.56 5.57 -20.74
C HIS A 141 4.29 4.94 -20.16
N TYR A 142 4.40 3.92 -19.31
CA TYR A 142 3.29 3.31 -18.58
C TYR A 142 2.67 4.28 -17.56
N GLU A 143 3.51 5.04 -16.84
CA GLU A 143 3.07 6.14 -15.96
C GLU A 143 2.44 7.30 -16.74
N LEU A 144 2.97 7.65 -17.92
CA LEU A 144 2.37 8.62 -18.85
C LEU A 144 1.03 8.12 -19.44
N MET A 145 0.89 6.82 -19.70
CA MET A 145 -0.38 6.21 -20.14
C MET A 145 -1.44 6.24 -19.02
N LYS A 146 -1.02 6.10 -17.75
CA LYS A 146 -1.86 6.34 -16.56
C LYS A 146 -2.36 7.78 -16.48
N GLN A 147 -1.52 8.74 -16.88
CA GLN A 147 -1.87 10.17 -16.88
C GLN A 147 -2.83 10.57 -18.01
N HIS A 148 -2.93 9.80 -19.09
CA HIS A 148 -3.68 10.20 -20.29
C HIS A 148 -5.02 9.52 -20.58
N LYS A 149 -5.54 8.59 -19.75
CA LYS A 149 -6.95 8.16 -19.85
C LYS A 149 -7.56 7.82 -18.49
N LEU A 150 -8.26 8.80 -17.90
CA LEU A 150 -9.53 8.72 -17.16
C LEU A 150 -9.70 10.00 -16.33
N HIS A 151 -9.71 11.17 -16.96
CA HIS A 151 -9.93 12.43 -16.24
C HIS A 151 -11.38 12.91 -16.43
N TYR A 152 -12.03 13.18 -15.29
CA TYR A 152 -13.32 13.86 -15.05
C TYR A 152 -14.64 13.06 -14.96
N ALA A 153 -14.92 12.05 -15.78
CA ALA A 153 -16.15 11.23 -15.60
C ALA A 153 -15.93 10.01 -14.66
N SER A 154 -14.67 9.56 -14.55
CA SER A 154 -14.26 8.35 -13.84
C SER A 154 -14.23 8.50 -12.32
N THR A 155 -13.90 9.69 -11.80
CA THR A 155 -13.77 9.93 -10.36
C THR A 155 -15.11 9.93 -9.66
N THR A 156 -16.16 10.45 -10.27
CA THR A 156 -17.53 10.40 -9.71
C THR A 156 -18.06 8.98 -9.73
N PHE A 157 -17.91 8.26 -10.84
CA PHE A 157 -18.30 6.84 -10.94
C PHE A 157 -17.56 5.97 -9.92
N TYR A 158 -16.24 6.13 -9.82
CA TYR A 158 -15.40 5.42 -8.84
C TYR A 158 -15.82 5.73 -7.39
N LYS A 159 -16.06 7.00 -7.05
CA LYS A 159 -16.53 7.41 -5.72
C LYS A 159 -17.92 6.83 -5.39
N ILE A 160 -18.85 6.85 -6.35
CA ILE A 160 -20.18 6.26 -6.18
C ILE A 160 -20.05 4.75 -5.96
N LEU A 161 -19.23 4.08 -6.76
CA LEU A 161 -19.02 2.65 -6.66
C LEU A 161 -18.40 2.27 -5.31
N LEU A 162 -17.36 2.99 -4.88
CA LEU A 162 -16.77 2.79 -3.55
C LEU A 162 -17.80 2.97 -2.44
N LYS A 163 -18.65 3.99 -2.53
CA LYS A 163 -19.64 4.30 -1.48
C LYS A 163 -20.80 3.30 -1.43
N LEU A 164 -21.28 2.85 -2.59
CA LEU A 164 -22.49 2.02 -2.67
C LEU A 164 -22.22 0.52 -2.66
N HIS A 165 -21.06 0.09 -3.14
CA HIS A 165 -20.76 -1.33 -3.37
C HIS A 165 -19.57 -1.84 -2.57
N CYS A 166 -18.75 -0.97 -1.98
CA CYS A 166 -17.50 -1.39 -1.37
C CYS A 166 -17.45 -1.13 0.12
N GLN A 167 -16.70 -1.99 0.81
CA GLN A 167 -16.26 -1.78 2.18
C GLN A 167 -14.73 -1.85 2.20
N LEU A 168 -14.10 -0.68 2.33
CA LEU A 168 -12.66 -0.59 2.52
C LEU A 168 -12.34 -0.65 4.01
N ARG A 169 -11.38 -1.50 4.36
CA ARG A 169 -10.82 -1.68 5.70
C ARG A 169 -9.31 -1.74 5.60
N THR A 170 -8.67 -1.67 6.77
CA THR A 170 -7.21 -1.76 6.85
C THR A 170 -6.68 -3.07 6.27
N TYR A 171 -7.37 -4.21 6.42
CA TYR A 171 -6.87 -5.52 5.94
C TYR A 171 -7.78 -6.20 4.92
N SER A 172 -8.84 -5.54 4.49
CA SER A 172 -9.72 -6.09 3.48
C SER A 172 -10.31 -5.01 2.58
N PHE A 173 -10.54 -5.37 1.34
CA PHE A 173 -11.39 -4.63 0.43
C PHE A 173 -12.48 -5.57 -0.06
N GLN A 174 -13.73 -5.25 0.30
CA GLN A 174 -14.88 -6.09 -0.01
C GLN A 174 -15.78 -5.35 -1.00
N ILE A 175 -16.31 -6.06 -1.99
CA ILE A 175 -17.18 -5.51 -3.04
C ILE A 175 -18.41 -6.41 -3.14
N LYS A 176 -19.61 -5.85 -2.99
CA LYS A 176 -20.87 -6.59 -3.05
C LYS A 176 -21.83 -5.95 -4.06
N LYS A 177 -22.59 -6.76 -4.79
CA LYS A 177 -23.74 -6.26 -5.55
C LYS A 177 -24.75 -5.61 -4.58
N CYS A 178 -25.45 -4.57 -5.04
CA CYS A 178 -26.42 -3.88 -4.19
C CYS A 178 -27.82 -4.52 -4.20
N GLY A 179 -28.14 -5.33 -5.21
CA GLY A 179 -29.47 -5.92 -5.39
C GLY A 179 -30.53 -4.96 -5.97
N ASP A 180 -30.19 -3.68 -6.21
CA ASP A 180 -31.10 -2.73 -6.87
C ASP A 180 -31.20 -3.07 -8.37
N SER A 181 -32.41 -3.32 -8.87
CA SER A 181 -32.69 -3.60 -10.28
C SER A 181 -32.42 -2.42 -11.20
N ARG A 182 -32.32 -1.20 -10.65
CA ARG A 182 -31.97 0.04 -11.36
C ARG A 182 -30.49 0.38 -11.27
N CYS A 183 -29.68 -0.46 -10.62
CA CYS A 183 -28.25 -0.23 -10.55
C CYS A 183 -27.63 -0.27 -11.96
N THR A 184 -26.90 0.78 -12.33
CA THR A 184 -26.16 0.84 -13.59
C THR A 184 -24.74 0.29 -13.48
N ILE A 185 -24.31 -0.07 -12.26
CA ILE A 185 -22.96 -0.54 -11.95
C ILE A 185 -22.90 -2.06 -11.95
N CYS A 186 -23.77 -2.71 -11.17
CA CYS A 186 -23.77 -4.16 -11.04
C CYS A 186 -25.00 -4.79 -11.70
N LYS A 187 -24.81 -5.97 -12.26
CA LYS A 187 -25.90 -6.83 -12.77
C LYS A 187 -26.72 -7.40 -11.60
N PRO A 188 -27.88 -8.03 -11.89
CA PRO A 188 -28.61 -8.82 -10.89
C PRO A 188 -27.74 -9.89 -10.21
N SER A 189 -28.10 -10.27 -8.98
CA SER A 189 -27.40 -11.34 -8.25
C SER A 189 -27.55 -12.68 -8.98
N ARG A 190 -26.47 -13.45 -9.01
CA ARG A 190 -26.46 -14.82 -9.55
C ARG A 190 -26.90 -15.85 -8.49
N THR A 191 -26.63 -15.57 -7.23
CA THR A 191 -27.10 -16.36 -6.09
C THR A 191 -28.62 -16.26 -5.94
N PRO A 192 -29.27 -17.31 -5.38
CA PRO A 192 -30.69 -17.28 -5.08
C PRO A 192 -31.03 -16.10 -4.16
N PRO A 193 -32.22 -15.46 -4.32
CA PRO A 193 -32.58 -14.28 -3.54
C PRO A 193 -32.49 -14.46 -2.02
N SER A 194 -32.85 -15.64 -1.51
CA SER A 194 -32.74 -15.98 -0.08
C SER A 194 -31.28 -15.96 0.41
N VAL A 195 -30.36 -16.50 -0.39
CA VAL A 195 -28.92 -16.52 -0.08
C VAL A 195 -28.37 -15.10 -0.16
N PHE A 196 -28.67 -14.37 -1.24
CA PHE A 196 -28.17 -13.01 -1.45
C PHE A 196 -28.62 -12.03 -0.36
N GLN A 197 -29.84 -12.19 0.15
CA GLN A 197 -30.38 -11.36 1.23
C GLN A 197 -29.66 -11.60 2.57
N SER A 198 -29.17 -12.83 2.81
CA SER A 198 -28.37 -13.19 3.99
C SER A 198 -26.86 -12.92 3.83
N LEU A 199 -26.43 -12.51 2.64
CA LEU A 199 -25.03 -12.25 2.34
C LEU A 199 -24.67 -10.86 2.83
N HIS A 200 -23.69 -10.73 3.72
CA HIS A 200 -23.24 -9.45 4.26
C HIS A 200 -21.73 -9.29 4.07
N PHE A 201 -21.23 -8.06 4.19
CA PHE A 201 -19.79 -7.86 4.32
C PHE A 201 -19.28 -8.55 5.59
N LEU A 202 -18.04 -9.04 5.55
CA LEU A 202 -17.38 -9.57 6.73
C LEU A 202 -17.22 -8.46 7.78
N PRO A 203 -17.57 -8.72 9.05
CA PRO A 203 -17.50 -7.74 10.11
C PRO A 203 -16.04 -7.49 10.53
N ASP A 204 -15.82 -6.32 11.11
CA ASP A 204 -14.57 -5.95 11.75
C ASP A 204 -14.49 -6.56 13.17
N PRO A 205 -13.28 -6.87 13.67
CA PRO A 205 -13.11 -7.37 15.03
C PRO A 205 -13.50 -6.27 16.05
N LEU A 206 -14.61 -6.48 16.76
CA LEU A 206 -15.10 -5.60 17.83
C LEU A 206 -14.92 -6.28 19.20
N PRO A 207 -14.56 -5.56 20.27
CA PRO A 207 -14.47 -6.13 21.61
C PRO A 207 -15.84 -6.67 22.07
N SER A 208 -15.82 -7.74 22.85
CA SER A 208 -17.04 -8.39 23.38
C SER A 208 -17.86 -7.48 24.30
N ASP A 209 -17.21 -6.52 24.96
CA ASP A 209 -17.86 -5.46 25.71
C ASP A 209 -17.38 -4.08 25.20
N ILE A 210 -18.26 -3.38 24.48
CA ILE A 210 -17.97 -2.04 23.93
C ILE A 210 -17.80 -1.01 25.05
N LYS A 211 -18.30 -1.27 26.27
CA LYS A 211 -18.23 -0.32 27.39
C LYS A 211 -16.88 -0.32 28.09
N THR A 212 -16.09 -1.37 27.94
CA THR A 212 -14.75 -1.46 28.50
C THR A 212 -13.75 -1.60 27.36
N THR A 213 -12.93 -0.57 27.14
CA THR A 213 -11.82 -0.58 26.17
C THR A 213 -10.75 -1.66 26.47
N ASN A 214 -10.95 -2.45 27.54
CA ASN A 214 -10.07 -3.50 28.04
C ASN A 214 -10.74 -4.89 28.01
N SER A 215 -11.68 -5.16 27.11
CA SER A 215 -12.08 -6.56 26.89
C SER A 215 -10.90 -7.33 26.30
N GLU A 216 -10.47 -8.40 26.97
CA GLU A 216 -9.42 -9.31 26.50
C GLU A 216 -9.85 -10.14 25.27
N HIS A 217 -11.13 -10.07 24.87
CA HIS A 217 -11.71 -10.91 23.82
C HIS A 217 -12.55 -10.13 22.81
N TYR A 218 -12.43 -10.51 21.54
CA TYR A 218 -13.32 -10.04 20.48
C TYR A 218 -14.68 -10.74 20.56
N ALA A 219 -15.74 -10.06 20.12
CA ALA A 219 -17.07 -10.60 19.95
C ALA A 219 -17.08 -11.70 18.88
N GLU A 220 -17.95 -12.70 19.05
CA GLU A 220 -18.07 -13.82 18.12
C GLU A 220 -18.61 -13.39 16.76
N PHE A 221 -18.18 -14.06 15.68
CA PHE A 221 -18.59 -13.74 14.31
C PHE A 221 -20.11 -13.69 14.14
N ASP A 222 -20.83 -14.70 14.62
CA ASP A 222 -22.30 -14.79 14.48
C ASP A 222 -23.03 -13.63 15.16
N THR A 223 -22.41 -13.04 16.19
CA THR A 223 -22.97 -11.87 16.86
C THR A 223 -22.76 -10.58 16.09
N LEU A 224 -21.76 -10.53 15.21
CA LEU A 224 -21.36 -9.35 14.44
C LEU A 224 -21.83 -9.39 12.98
N TYR A 225 -21.97 -10.57 12.40
CA TYR A 225 -22.29 -10.73 10.98
C TYR A 225 -23.63 -10.07 10.63
N GLY A 226 -23.62 -9.25 9.58
CA GLY A 226 -24.77 -8.44 9.17
C GLY A 226 -24.99 -7.15 9.98
N LYS A 227 -24.14 -6.85 10.96
CA LYS A 227 -24.16 -5.58 11.70
C LYS A 227 -23.11 -4.61 11.17
N GLU A 228 -23.33 -3.32 11.44
CA GLU A 228 -22.35 -2.29 11.12
C GLU A 228 -21.20 -2.33 12.13
N THR A 229 -19.97 -2.43 11.62
CA THR A 229 -18.74 -2.54 12.40
C THR A 229 -17.70 -1.52 11.93
N SER A 230 -16.70 -1.27 12.78
CA SER A 230 -15.60 -0.35 12.54
C SER A 230 -14.26 -1.01 12.84
N ASP A 231 -13.22 -0.69 12.06
CA ASP A 231 -11.86 -1.23 12.23
C ASP A 231 -11.04 -0.51 13.30
N GLN A 232 -11.67 0.30 14.15
CA GLN A 232 -11.00 1.11 15.19
C GLN A 232 -10.37 0.28 16.32
N TYR A 233 -10.90 -0.91 16.61
CA TYR A 233 -10.40 -1.79 17.69
C TYR A 233 -9.39 -2.83 17.20
N GLN A 234 -8.78 -2.57 16.06
CA GLN A 234 -7.74 -3.43 15.55
C GLN A 234 -6.43 -3.26 16.34
N PRO A 235 -5.67 -4.33 16.63
CA PRO A 235 -4.44 -4.23 17.42
C PRO A 235 -3.44 -3.20 16.84
N SER A 236 -3.30 -3.16 15.51
CA SER A 236 -2.41 -2.22 14.82
C SER A 236 -2.82 -0.74 14.95
N LYS A 237 -4.06 -0.43 15.38
CA LYS A 237 -4.53 0.94 15.64
C LYS A 237 -4.59 1.29 17.13
N ILE A 238 -4.62 0.28 18.01
CA ILE A 238 -4.66 0.46 19.47
C ILE A 238 -3.27 0.86 20.01
N GLU A 239 -2.17 0.30 19.47
CA GLU A 239 -0.81 0.58 19.92
C GLU A 239 -0.26 1.97 19.53
N THR A 240 -0.94 2.73 18.68
CA THR A 240 -0.47 4.03 18.18
C THR A 240 -0.64 5.23 19.13
N GLN A 241 -1.16 5.05 20.35
CA GLN A 241 -1.39 6.14 21.32
C GLN A 241 -0.17 6.52 22.17
N SER A 242 1.00 6.72 21.57
CA SER A 242 2.12 7.44 22.22
C SER A 242 2.29 8.81 21.59
N LYS A 243 2.09 9.89 22.36
CA LYS A 243 2.32 11.28 21.92
C LYS A 243 3.76 11.43 21.43
N CYS A 244 3.94 11.82 20.17
CA CYS A 244 5.24 12.10 19.58
C CYS A 244 5.41 13.61 19.43
N HIS A 245 6.62 14.14 19.62
CA HIS A 245 6.92 15.57 19.46
C HIS A 245 7.43 15.93 18.04
N LYS A 246 7.31 15.02 17.07
CA LYS A 246 7.72 15.25 15.67
C LYS A 246 6.71 16.15 14.95
N VAL A 247 7.22 17.00 14.05
CA VAL A 247 6.39 17.88 13.23
C VAL A 247 5.84 17.16 12.00
N GLN A 248 4.59 17.44 11.63
CA GLN A 248 3.94 16.88 10.44
C GLN A 248 4.60 17.37 9.15
N CYS A 249 4.69 16.50 8.14
CA CYS A 249 4.86 16.92 6.76
C CYS A 249 3.49 17.36 6.22
N ILE A 250 3.31 18.68 6.09
CA ILE A 250 2.04 19.29 5.66
C ILE A 250 2.23 19.85 4.25
N TYR A 251 1.29 19.54 3.36
CA TYR A 251 1.28 20.09 2.01
C TYR A 251 -0.12 20.56 1.61
N SER A 252 -0.15 21.53 0.69
CA SER A 252 -1.37 22.00 0.04
C SER A 252 -1.15 21.99 -1.46
N GLU A 253 -2.17 21.59 -2.22
CA GLU A 253 -2.14 21.60 -3.69
C GLU A 253 -2.04 23.03 -4.24
N LYS A 254 -2.55 24.02 -3.50
CA LYS A 254 -2.57 25.43 -3.88
C LYS A 254 -1.88 26.28 -2.84
N GLN A 255 -1.42 27.45 -3.26
CA GLN A 255 -0.89 28.44 -2.32
C GLN A 255 -2.01 28.89 -1.37
N LEU A 256 -1.78 28.74 -0.07
CA LEU A 256 -2.71 29.17 0.97
C LEU A 256 -2.82 30.70 1.02
N THR A 257 -4.01 31.20 1.34
CA THR A 257 -4.22 32.62 1.64
C THR A 257 -3.60 32.99 2.99
N VAL A 258 -3.40 34.29 3.24
CA VAL A 258 -2.87 34.77 4.53
C VAL A 258 -3.72 34.27 5.71
N GLN A 259 -5.05 34.31 5.58
CA GLN A 259 -5.95 33.80 6.62
C GLN A 259 -5.76 32.30 6.86
N GLN A 260 -5.67 31.50 5.79
CA GLN A 260 -5.47 30.05 5.90
C GLN A 260 -4.11 29.69 6.52
N ILE A 261 -3.08 30.51 6.27
CA ILE A 261 -1.76 30.35 6.90
C ILE A 261 -1.87 30.63 8.41
N THR A 262 -2.55 31.70 8.80
CA THR A 262 -2.77 32.04 10.22
C THR A 262 -3.57 30.97 10.94
N ASP A 263 -4.66 30.48 10.33
CA ASP A 263 -5.49 29.41 10.87
C ASP A 263 -4.68 28.12 11.05
N LEU A 264 -3.86 27.76 10.07
CA LEU A 264 -2.95 26.62 10.15
C LEU A 264 -1.94 26.76 11.29
N GLN A 265 -1.31 27.93 11.44
CA GLN A 265 -0.34 28.18 12.50
C GLN A 265 -0.97 28.05 13.89
N LEU A 266 -2.16 28.64 14.08
CA LEU A 266 -2.89 28.56 15.33
C LEU A 266 -3.27 27.11 15.69
N THR A 267 -3.69 26.32 14.70
CA THR A 267 -3.97 24.89 14.92
C THR A 267 -2.71 24.11 15.27
N ILE A 268 -1.59 24.33 14.57
CA ILE A 268 -0.32 23.64 14.88
C ILE A 268 0.16 23.97 16.30
N GLU A 269 -0.05 25.20 16.77
CA GLU A 269 0.36 25.62 18.11
C GLU A 269 -0.55 25.09 19.24
N THR A 270 -1.82 24.80 18.92
CA THR A 270 -2.83 24.39 19.90
C THR A 270 -3.13 22.89 19.90
N TRP A 271 -2.74 22.17 18.84
CA TRP A 271 -3.10 20.76 18.64
C TRP A 271 -2.02 19.80 19.16
N ASP A 272 -2.46 18.79 19.94
CA ASP A 272 -1.63 17.67 20.34
C ASP A 272 -1.41 16.71 19.15
N TYR A 273 -0.20 16.70 18.60
CA TYR A 273 0.11 15.83 17.47
C TYR A 273 0.00 14.34 17.83
N THR A 274 -0.76 13.62 17.01
CA THR A 274 -0.84 12.14 17.04
C THR A 274 -0.39 11.59 15.68
N CYS A 275 0.55 10.65 15.71
CA CYS A 275 1.13 10.01 14.54
C CYS A 275 0.02 9.36 13.68
N GLY A 276 -0.09 9.73 12.40
CA GLY A 276 -1.05 9.14 11.46
C GLY A 276 -2.49 9.70 11.50
N ALA A 277 -2.75 10.77 12.26
CA ALA A 277 -4.05 11.44 12.29
C ALA A 277 -4.09 12.69 11.40
N PRO A 278 -5.26 13.07 10.83
CA PRO A 278 -5.42 14.32 10.11
C PRO A 278 -5.26 15.53 11.03
N VAL A 279 -4.76 16.65 10.49
CA VAL A 279 -4.56 17.92 11.24
C VAL A 279 -5.87 18.58 11.61
N PHE A 280 -6.85 18.44 10.71
CA PHE A 280 -8.14 19.08 10.82
C PHE A 280 -9.26 18.04 10.80
N PRO A 281 -10.30 18.20 11.63
CA PRO A 281 -11.50 17.39 11.53
C PRO A 281 -12.21 17.63 10.19
N GLU A 282 -13.02 16.67 9.72
CA GLU A 282 -13.68 16.71 8.41
C GLU A 282 -14.56 17.95 8.18
N ASN A 283 -15.04 18.56 9.26
CA ASN A 283 -15.88 19.77 9.23
C ASN A 283 -15.08 21.09 9.14
N HIS A 284 -13.75 21.05 9.18
CA HIS A 284 -12.92 22.25 9.12
C HIS A 284 -12.73 22.73 7.67
N SER A 285 -12.72 24.04 7.46
CA SER A 285 -12.51 24.68 6.15
C SER A 285 -11.18 24.32 5.48
N LEU A 286 -10.19 23.89 6.27
CA LEU A 286 -8.85 23.50 5.81
C LEU A 286 -8.67 22.00 5.57
N HIS A 287 -9.62 21.14 5.96
CA HIS A 287 -9.48 19.69 5.86
C HIS A 287 -9.24 19.20 4.42
N ASN A 288 -9.91 19.80 3.44
CA ASN A 288 -9.75 19.46 2.02
C ASN A 288 -8.68 20.28 1.30
N LEU A 289 -8.01 21.20 2.00
CA LEU A 289 -6.98 22.07 1.44
C LEU A 289 -5.58 21.69 1.93
N ILE A 290 -5.50 21.08 3.10
CA ILE A 290 -4.26 20.76 3.78
C ILE A 290 -4.22 19.26 4.02
N PHE A 291 -3.18 18.63 3.49
CA PHE A 291 -3.00 17.19 3.52
C PHE A 291 -1.77 16.84 4.36
N VAL A 292 -1.84 15.69 5.03
CA VAL A 292 -0.74 15.12 5.81
C VAL A 292 -0.50 13.67 5.41
N CYS A 293 0.73 13.22 5.62
CA CYS A 293 1.05 11.80 5.47
C CYS A 293 0.47 11.03 6.66
N GLU A 294 -0.55 10.21 6.42
CA GLU A 294 -1.23 9.42 7.48
C GLU A 294 -0.54 8.08 7.76
N LYS A 295 0.41 7.64 6.92
CA LYS A 295 1.14 6.38 7.08
C LYS A 295 2.50 6.57 7.76
N ILE A 296 2.55 7.40 8.80
CA ILE A 296 3.76 7.64 9.59
C ILE A 296 3.54 7.21 11.04
N SER A 297 4.54 6.53 11.59
CA SER A 297 4.55 6.13 13.00
C SER A 297 5.50 7.03 13.79
N CYS A 298 5.38 6.98 15.11
CA CYS A 298 6.25 7.75 15.99
C CYS A 298 7.73 7.27 15.91
N GLN A 299 7.97 6.06 15.39
CA GLN A 299 9.29 5.50 15.08
C GLN A 299 9.83 5.93 13.71
N THR A 300 8.99 6.52 12.84
CA THR A 300 9.42 6.99 11.52
C THR A 300 10.36 8.19 11.67
N SER A 301 11.52 8.16 11.02
CA SER A 301 12.45 9.30 10.99
C SER A 301 11.82 10.53 10.31
N MET A 302 12.30 11.74 10.60
CA MET A 302 11.78 12.93 9.92
C MET A 302 11.91 12.83 8.39
N GLU A 303 10.81 13.08 7.68
CA GLU A 303 10.78 13.10 6.21
C GLU A 303 11.48 14.35 5.64
N PHE A 304 12.05 14.19 4.43
CA PHE A 304 12.72 15.28 3.74
C PHE A 304 11.74 16.03 2.83
N ALA A 305 11.90 17.36 2.75
CA ALA A 305 11.34 18.10 1.62
C ALA A 305 11.98 17.59 0.32
N TYR A 306 11.19 16.94 -0.54
CA TYR A 306 11.62 16.40 -1.83
C TYR A 306 12.11 17.52 -2.78
N TYR A 307 11.59 18.73 -2.62
CA TYR A 307 12.01 19.92 -3.37
C TYR A 307 12.97 20.80 -2.55
N SER A 308 13.99 21.36 -3.22
CA SER A 308 14.93 22.29 -2.61
C SER A 308 14.23 23.59 -2.19
N CYS A 309 13.91 23.74 -0.91
CA CYS A 309 13.47 25.02 -0.37
C CYS A 309 14.69 25.93 -0.17
N ARG A 310 14.67 27.15 -0.73
CA ARG A 310 15.74 28.17 -0.56
C ARG A 310 15.74 28.84 0.82
N LYS A 311 14.81 28.49 1.71
CA LYS A 311 14.74 29.02 3.08
C LYS A 311 15.70 28.26 3.99
N SER A 312 16.26 28.93 5.00
CA SER A 312 17.06 28.29 6.04
C SER A 312 16.24 27.17 6.69
N LYS A 313 16.78 25.95 6.68
CA LYS A 313 16.15 24.82 7.36
C LYS A 313 16.38 25.02 8.86
N PRO A 314 15.34 24.98 9.70
CA PRO A 314 15.56 24.96 11.15
C PRO A 314 16.38 23.71 11.50
N GLU A 315 17.42 23.86 12.32
CA GLU A 315 18.16 22.73 12.85
C GLU A 315 17.25 21.96 13.81
N ARG A 316 16.87 20.74 13.42
CA ARG A 316 16.04 19.81 14.19
C ARG A 316 16.62 18.42 14.03
N TYR A 317 16.60 17.60 15.08
CA TYR A 317 17.15 16.24 15.03
C TYR A 317 16.42 15.33 14.07
N TYR A 318 17.18 14.53 13.34
CA TYR A 318 16.64 13.60 12.36
C TYR A 318 15.70 12.54 12.97
N TRP A 319 16.06 12.03 14.15
CA TRP A 319 15.38 10.90 14.78
C TRP A 319 14.18 11.29 15.62
N CYS A 320 14.27 12.38 16.41
CA CYS A 320 13.23 12.78 17.37
C CYS A 320 12.56 14.13 17.08
N GLY A 321 13.14 14.96 16.21
CA GLY A 321 12.60 16.29 15.86
C GLY A 321 12.75 17.38 16.94
N SER A 322 13.42 17.08 18.06
CA SER A 322 13.77 18.06 19.11
C SER A 322 14.72 19.16 18.57
N LYS A 323 14.92 20.21 19.37
CA LYS A 323 15.85 21.32 19.11
C LYS A 323 16.91 21.48 20.22
N ASP A 324 16.77 20.74 21.30
CA ASP A 324 17.56 20.89 22.53
C ASP A 324 18.62 19.80 22.63
N ASP A 325 19.80 20.12 23.18
CA ASP A 325 20.95 19.21 23.43
C ASP A 325 21.68 18.65 22.18
N LEU A 326 22.09 19.54 21.28
CA LEU A 326 22.64 19.18 19.95
C LEU A 326 24.08 18.68 20.08
N LEU A 327 24.34 17.46 19.62
CA LEU A 327 25.71 16.95 19.50
C LEU A 327 26.46 17.68 18.39
N ILE A 328 27.75 17.93 18.65
CA ILE A 328 28.66 18.50 17.66
C ILE A 328 28.90 17.48 16.56
N ARG A 329 28.68 17.91 15.31
CA ARG A 329 28.87 17.05 14.14
C ARG A 329 30.35 16.67 13.98
N PRO A 330 30.68 15.37 13.85
CA PRO A 330 32.04 14.93 13.59
C PRO A 330 32.58 15.48 12.27
N GLN A 331 33.78 16.08 12.31
CA GLN A 331 34.38 16.74 11.15
C GLN A 331 34.58 15.78 9.96
N ASN A 332 34.94 14.53 10.23
CA ASN A 332 35.08 13.48 9.22
C ASN A 332 33.79 13.25 8.41
N LEU A 333 32.61 13.35 9.04
CA LEU A 333 31.33 13.22 8.36
C LEU A 333 31.01 14.47 7.57
N VAL A 334 31.27 15.66 8.12
CA VAL A 334 31.08 16.94 7.42
C VAL A 334 31.96 17.03 6.18
N ASP A 335 33.18 16.47 6.24
CA ASP A 335 34.12 16.44 5.12
C ASP A 335 33.72 15.42 4.05
N SER A 336 33.12 14.30 4.45
CA SER A 336 32.76 13.19 3.56
C SER A 336 31.37 13.35 2.93
N TYR A 337 30.47 14.12 3.53
CA TYR A 337 29.08 14.25 3.09
C TYR A 337 28.70 15.71 2.89
N GLN A 338 27.85 16.01 1.90
CA GLN A 338 27.31 17.36 1.74
C GLN A 338 26.26 17.70 2.80
N ILE A 339 25.60 16.67 3.35
CA ILE A 339 24.55 16.84 4.35
C ILE A 339 24.83 15.89 5.52
N VAL A 340 25.00 16.48 6.70
CA VAL A 340 25.08 15.76 7.99
C VAL A 340 24.01 16.35 8.89
N TYR A 341 23.01 15.55 9.21
CA TYR A 341 21.90 15.96 10.07
C TYR A 341 22.30 15.92 11.54
N PRO A 342 21.77 16.83 12.38
CA PRO A 342 22.08 16.83 13.80
C PRO A 342 21.52 15.60 14.54
N LEU A 343 22.23 15.19 15.60
CA LEU A 343 21.89 14.12 16.54
C LEU A 343 21.85 14.69 17.97
N CYS A 344 20.90 14.26 18.82
CA CYS A 344 20.83 14.68 20.22
C CYS A 344 21.36 13.59 21.15
N ASN A 345 21.72 13.97 22.37
CA ASN A 345 22.16 13.04 23.40
C ASN A 345 21.18 11.86 23.59
N ASN A 346 19.87 12.14 23.73
CA ASN A 346 18.89 11.07 23.95
C ASN A 346 18.82 10.07 22.79
N CYS A 347 18.96 10.53 21.55
CA CYS A 347 18.95 9.64 20.39
C CYS A 347 20.27 8.87 20.24
N ASP A 348 21.39 9.45 20.67
CA ASP A 348 22.68 8.77 20.77
C ASP A 348 22.65 7.67 21.83
N ASP A 349 22.07 7.95 23.00
CA ASP A 349 21.83 6.99 24.09
C ASP A 349 20.89 5.83 23.67
N GLU A 350 19.93 6.12 22.77
CA GLU A 350 19.07 5.11 22.13
C GLU A 350 19.79 4.28 21.03
N GLY A 351 21.07 4.55 20.77
CA GLY A 351 21.90 3.84 19.81
C GLY A 351 21.80 4.33 18.36
N ASN A 352 21.24 5.53 18.13
CA ASN A 352 21.18 6.13 16.80
C ASN A 352 22.46 6.94 16.49
N ASP A 353 22.87 6.98 15.22
CA ASP A 353 24.03 7.75 14.77
C ASP A 353 23.63 8.94 13.87
N PHE A 354 24.59 9.82 13.56
CA PHE A 354 24.46 10.93 12.63
C PHE A 354 24.04 10.45 11.24
N TYR A 355 22.85 10.85 10.81
CA TYR A 355 22.38 10.54 9.47
C TYR A 355 23.03 11.43 8.42
N CYS A 356 23.65 10.83 7.40
CA CYS A 356 24.45 11.51 6.38
C CYS A 356 23.88 11.27 4.96
N ARG A 357 23.92 12.28 4.10
CA ARG A 357 23.53 12.17 2.68
C ARG A 357 24.51 12.86 1.74
N LEU A 358 24.47 12.44 0.47
CA LEU A 358 25.27 12.98 -0.62
C LEU A 358 26.76 12.90 -0.32
N ALA A 359 27.30 11.67 -0.38
CA ALA A 359 28.73 11.44 -0.26
C ALA A 359 29.49 12.28 -1.30
N LYS A 360 30.45 13.07 -0.84
CA LYS A 360 31.33 13.85 -1.69
C LYS A 360 32.24 12.86 -2.41
N LYS A 361 32.05 12.70 -3.72
CA LYS A 361 32.92 11.85 -4.54
C LYS A 361 34.34 12.44 -4.52
N THR A 362 35.28 11.71 -3.93
CA THR A 362 36.70 11.98 -4.15
C THR A 362 37.04 11.52 -5.57
N ASN A 363 37.43 12.45 -6.44
CA ASN A 363 38.04 12.10 -7.71
C ASN A 363 39.42 11.50 -7.41
N ALA A 364 39.47 10.21 -7.09
CA ALA A 364 40.69 9.44 -7.20
C ALA A 364 41.03 9.37 -8.69
N SER A 365 41.91 10.25 -9.13
CA SER A 365 42.50 10.26 -10.45
C SER A 365 43.05 8.86 -10.76
N LYS A 366 42.35 8.12 -11.64
CA LYS A 366 42.88 6.91 -12.27
C LYS A 366 44.17 7.28 -12.99
N LYS A 367 45.32 7.09 -12.35
CA LYS A 367 46.63 7.04 -13.02
C LYS A 367 46.55 5.94 -14.07
N ARG A 368 46.46 6.33 -15.34
CA ARG A 368 46.74 5.44 -16.48
C ARG A 368 48.14 4.88 -16.26
N LYS A 369 48.26 3.56 -16.09
CA LYS A 369 49.54 2.87 -16.27
C LYS A 369 49.81 2.86 -17.78
N CYS A 370 50.92 3.48 -18.19
CA CYS A 370 51.51 3.30 -19.51
C CYS A 370 52.00 1.86 -19.69
#